data_AF-A0A8S7N0V5-F1
#
_entry.id   AF-A0A8S7N0V5-F1
#
_cell.length_a   1.000
_cell.length_b   1.000
_cell.length_c   1.000
_cell.angle_alpha   90.00
_cell.angle_beta   90.00
_cell.angle_gamma   90.00
#
_symmetry.space_group_name_H-M   'P 1'
#
loop_
_entity.id
_entity.type
_entity.pdbx_description
1 polymer ?
#
loop_
_entity_poly.entity_id
_entity_poly.type
_entity_poly.pdbx_seq_one_letter_code
_entity_poly.pdbx_strand_id
1 'polypeptide(L)'
;FPDEMWFIEQKTLETHQVVEFELSSVFDLMGVQLPYRQIIKNTCPWKYRGPECGYTGPYFDKNNQQTSMSGADYCTKRYDACNARRNYFANGVIHFGGFIGATRYG
;
A
#
# COMPACT_ATOMS: atom_id res chain seq x y z
N PHE A 1 -6.65 19.80 23.66
CA PHE A 1 -7.88 19.20 23.12
C PHE A 1 -8.10 19.82 21.75
N PRO A 2 -8.18 19.06 20.65
CA PRO A 2 -8.34 19.67 19.33
C PRO A 2 -9.80 20.12 19.16
N ASP A 3 -9.97 21.28 18.52
CA ASP A 3 -11.28 21.88 18.27
C ASP A 3 -12.04 21.10 17.20
N GLU A 4 -13.29 20.73 17.50
CA GLU A 4 -14.19 20.07 16.55
C GLU A 4 -14.93 21.12 15.71
N MET A 5 -14.70 21.10 14.40
CA MET A 5 -15.31 22.02 13.45
C MET A 5 -16.39 21.28 12.66
N TRP A 6 -17.65 21.65 12.89
CA TRP A 6 -18.82 21.04 12.24
C TRP A 6 -19.34 21.95 11.13
N PHE A 7 -19.48 21.42 9.91
CA PHE A 7 -20.06 22.13 8.77
C PHE A 7 -21.46 21.59 8.49
N ILE A 8 -22.43 22.50 8.47
CA ILE A 8 -23.84 22.20 8.19
C ILE A 8 -24.08 22.48 6.71
N GLU A 9 -24.29 21.44 5.88
CA GLU A 9 -24.44 21.64 4.43
C GLU A 9 -25.87 22.02 3.99
N GLN A 10 -26.94 21.45 4.55
CA GLN A 10 -28.29 21.88 4.17
C GLN A 10 -29.39 21.45 5.16
N LYS A 11 -30.41 22.30 5.30
CA LYS A 11 -31.59 22.12 6.16
C LYS A 11 -32.56 21.11 5.48
N THR A 12 -32.82 19.96 6.10
CA THR A 12 -33.63 18.87 5.49
C THR A 12 -35.12 18.92 5.85
N LEU A 13 -35.53 19.55 6.96
CA LEU A 13 -36.96 19.78 7.28
C LEU A 13 -37.15 21.00 8.23
N GLU A 14 -38.23 21.77 8.04
CA GLU A 14 -38.63 22.87 8.94
C GLU A 14 -40.14 22.84 9.19
N THR A 15 -40.54 22.72 10.46
CA THR A 15 -41.92 22.99 10.92
C THR A 15 -41.87 23.82 12.22
N HIS A 16 -42.97 24.48 12.60
CA HIS A 16 -43.02 25.49 13.67
C HIS A 16 -42.76 24.98 15.11
N GLN A 17 -42.41 23.70 15.28
CA GLN A 17 -42.18 23.06 16.59
C GLN A 17 -40.91 22.19 16.67
N VAL A 18 -40.36 21.68 15.57
CA VAL A 18 -39.18 20.78 15.61
C VAL A 18 -38.28 21.01 14.40
N VAL A 19 -36.96 20.99 14.63
CA VAL A 19 -35.93 20.86 13.60
C VAL A 19 -35.10 19.62 13.95
N GLU A 20 -34.97 18.72 13.00
CA GLU A 20 -34.22 17.46 13.15
C GLU A 20 -33.02 17.50 12.21
N PHE A 21 -31.85 17.05 12.69
CA PHE A 21 -30.61 17.01 11.93
C PHE A 21 -30.12 15.57 11.87
N GLU A 22 -29.81 15.10 10.67
CA GLU A 22 -29.07 13.86 10.47
C GLU A 22 -27.58 14.21 10.36
N LEU A 23 -26.78 13.72 11.31
CA LEU A 23 -25.33 13.91 11.33
C LEU A 23 -24.67 12.69 10.69
N SER A 24 -24.36 12.77 9.40
CA SER A 24 -23.50 11.80 8.74
C SER A 24 -22.03 12.15 9.01
N SER A 25 -21.27 11.17 9.51
CA SER A 25 -19.83 11.28 9.64
C SER A 25 -19.21 11.41 8.23
N VAL A 26 -18.20 12.27 8.08
CA VAL A 26 -17.44 12.52 6.83
C VAL A 26 -16.86 11.25 6.19
N PHE A 27 -16.91 10.12 6.89
CA PHE A 27 -16.55 8.80 6.36
C PHE A 27 -17.55 8.19 5.37
N ASP A 28 -18.77 8.74 5.24
CA ASP A 28 -19.80 8.14 4.36
C ASP A 28 -19.91 8.81 2.97
N LEU A 29 -19.13 9.85 2.68
CA LEU A 29 -19.25 10.64 1.44
C LEU A 29 -18.01 10.63 0.53
N MET A 30 -17.12 9.66 0.64
CA MET A 30 -16.21 9.41 -0.46
C MET A 30 -16.07 7.92 -0.70
N GLY A 31 -16.17 7.50 -1.96
CA GLY A 31 -15.71 6.21 -2.46
C GLY A 31 -14.20 6.00 -2.32
N VAL A 32 -13.62 6.47 -1.22
CA VAL A 32 -12.25 6.26 -0.80
C VAL A 32 -12.20 4.89 -0.16
N GLN A 33 -11.65 3.94 -0.91
CA GLN A 33 -11.36 2.61 -0.40
C GLN A 33 -10.20 2.72 0.61
N LEU A 34 -10.54 2.87 1.89
CA LEU A 34 -9.60 2.67 2.99
C LEU A 34 -9.32 1.16 3.11
N PRO A 35 -8.06 0.71 3.27
CA PRO A 35 -6.85 1.47 3.61
C PRO A 35 -6.09 2.06 2.42
N TYR A 36 -5.42 3.21 2.64
CA TYR A 36 -4.55 3.91 1.67
C TYR A 36 -3.47 3.00 1.02
N ARG A 37 -3.16 1.87 1.66
CA ARG A 37 -2.29 0.81 1.15
C ARG A 37 -3.11 -0.45 0.96
N GLN A 38 -3.51 -0.74 -0.28
CA GLN A 38 -4.12 -2.02 -0.62
C GLN A 38 -3.18 -3.16 -0.21
N ILE A 39 -3.68 -4.09 0.61
CA ILE A 39 -2.96 -5.33 0.93
C ILE A 39 -3.04 -6.22 -0.30
N ILE A 40 -2.14 -6.00 -1.25
CA ILE A 40 -1.95 -6.90 -2.39
C ILE A 40 -1.17 -8.10 -1.85
N LYS A 41 -1.85 -9.25 -1.76
CA LYS A 41 -1.25 -10.48 -1.25
C LYS A 41 0.06 -10.77 -1.98
N ASN A 42 1.11 -11.08 -1.21
CA ASN A 42 2.41 -11.53 -1.68
C ASN A 42 3.11 -10.61 -2.70
N THR A 43 2.74 -9.33 -2.78
CA THR A 43 3.30 -8.37 -3.74
C THR A 43 3.90 -7.17 -3.00
N CYS A 44 5.13 -6.82 -3.36
CA CYS A 44 5.89 -5.71 -2.85
C CYS A 44 5.45 -4.41 -3.54
N PRO A 45 4.99 -3.38 -2.79
CA PRO A 45 4.53 -2.12 -3.37
C PRO A 45 5.68 -1.16 -3.71
N TRP A 46 6.89 -1.41 -3.22
CA TRP A 46 7.98 -0.46 -3.38
C TRP A 46 8.42 -0.32 -4.83
N LYS A 47 8.93 0.86 -5.18
CA LYS A 47 9.62 1.06 -6.46
C LYS A 47 10.87 0.17 -6.49
N TYR A 48 11.05 -0.62 -7.56
CA TYR A 48 12.21 -1.49 -7.68
C TYR A 48 13.47 -0.63 -7.78
N ARG A 49 14.53 -0.97 -7.03
CA ARG A 49 15.75 -0.15 -6.86
C ARG A 49 15.48 1.26 -6.28
N GLY A 50 14.29 1.50 -5.74
CA GLY A 50 13.94 2.72 -5.02
C GLY A 50 14.49 2.72 -3.59
N PRO A 51 14.42 3.88 -2.90
CA PRO A 51 14.93 4.02 -1.54
C PRO A 51 14.24 3.08 -0.55
N GLU A 52 12.94 2.81 -0.70
CA GLU A 52 12.23 1.87 0.19
C GLU A 52 12.57 0.41 -0.10
N CYS A 53 12.97 0.11 -1.34
CA CYS A 53 13.41 -1.23 -1.72
C CYS A 53 14.82 -1.51 -1.22
N GLY A 54 15.74 -0.56 -1.31
CA GLY A 54 17.13 -0.72 -0.87
C GLY A 54 17.99 -1.67 -1.70
N TYR A 55 17.47 -2.24 -2.79
CA TYR A 55 18.23 -3.14 -3.67
C TYR A 55 19.09 -2.34 -4.66
N THR A 56 20.42 -2.43 -4.52
CA THR A 56 21.39 -1.77 -5.39
C THR A 56 22.34 -2.75 -6.09
N GLY A 57 22.02 -4.05 -6.08
CA GLY A 57 22.83 -5.13 -6.65
C GLY A 57 22.74 -5.29 -8.18
N PRO A 58 23.27 -6.39 -8.73
CA PRO A 58 23.29 -6.67 -10.18
C PRO A 58 21.89 -6.85 -10.79
N TYR A 59 21.80 -7.04 -12.10
CA TYR A 59 20.51 -7.27 -12.76
C TYR A 59 20.02 -8.69 -12.58
N PHE A 60 18.70 -8.87 -12.54
CA PHE A 60 18.05 -10.17 -12.41
C PHE A 60 16.87 -10.26 -13.37
N ASP A 61 16.72 -11.39 -14.05
CA ASP A 61 15.64 -11.63 -14.99
C ASP A 61 14.29 -11.93 -14.30
N LYS A 62 13.24 -12.11 -15.10
CA LYS A 62 11.90 -12.49 -14.64
C LYS A 62 11.83 -13.84 -13.90
N ASN A 63 12.84 -14.69 -14.08
CA ASN A 63 12.97 -16.01 -13.45
C ASN A 63 13.88 -15.95 -12.20
N ASN A 64 14.22 -14.75 -11.73
CA ASN A 64 15.14 -14.52 -10.60
C ASN A 64 16.55 -15.09 -10.83
N GLN A 65 17.00 -15.18 -12.08
CA GLN A 65 18.38 -15.50 -12.44
C GLN A 65 19.17 -14.22 -12.66
N GLN A 66 20.42 -14.18 -12.19
CA GLN A 66 21.28 -13.03 -12.42
C GLN A 66 21.59 -12.89 -13.92
N THR A 67 21.51 -11.67 -14.42
CA THR A 67 21.77 -11.35 -15.84
C THR A 67 22.73 -10.17 -15.93
N SER A 68 23.49 -10.09 -17.03
CA SER A 68 24.32 -8.93 -17.36
C SER A 68 23.57 -7.90 -18.22
N MET A 69 22.40 -8.28 -18.76
CA MET A 69 21.62 -7.43 -19.65
C MET A 69 20.66 -6.54 -18.85
N SER A 70 20.86 -5.22 -18.89
CA SER A 70 20.00 -4.25 -18.20
C SER A 70 18.56 -4.28 -18.69
N GLY A 71 18.32 -4.52 -19.98
CA GLY A 71 16.98 -4.64 -20.56
C GLY A 71 16.19 -5.87 -20.10
N ALA A 72 16.87 -6.85 -19.50
CA ALA A 72 16.24 -8.04 -18.92
C ALA A 72 15.99 -7.88 -17.41
N ASP A 73 16.43 -6.78 -16.78
CA ASP A 73 16.27 -6.55 -15.34
C ASP A 73 14.79 -6.39 -14.98
N TYR A 74 14.27 -7.35 -14.21
CA TYR A 74 12.86 -7.42 -13.87
C TYR A 74 12.66 -7.90 -12.42
N CYS A 75 11.89 -7.15 -11.66
CA CYS A 75 11.47 -7.53 -10.33
C CYS A 75 10.01 -8.00 -10.38
N THR A 76 9.77 -9.28 -10.08
CA THR A 76 8.41 -9.87 -10.02
C THR A 76 7.58 -9.37 -8.84
N LYS A 77 8.16 -8.52 -7.98
CA LYS A 77 7.57 -7.98 -6.75
C LYS A 77 7.16 -9.03 -5.72
N ARG A 78 7.54 -10.28 -5.87
CA ARG A 78 7.27 -11.35 -4.91
C ARG A 78 8.45 -11.53 -3.94
N TYR A 79 8.21 -12.18 -2.81
CA TYR A 79 9.26 -12.37 -1.79
C TYR A 79 10.43 -13.22 -2.31
N ASP A 80 10.16 -14.22 -3.16
CA ASP A 80 11.16 -15.04 -3.84
C ASP A 80 12.17 -14.20 -4.64
N ALA A 81 11.71 -13.13 -5.29
CA ALA A 81 12.58 -12.20 -5.99
C ALA A 81 13.51 -11.45 -5.04
N CYS A 82 13.01 -10.93 -3.92
CA CYS A 82 13.87 -10.33 -2.90
C CYS A 82 14.82 -11.38 -2.28
N ASN A 83 14.36 -12.63 -2.10
CA ASN A 83 15.18 -13.70 -1.54
C ASN A 83 16.34 -14.11 -2.47
N ALA A 84 16.11 -14.21 -3.78
CA ALA A 84 17.18 -14.45 -4.76
C ALA A 84 18.26 -13.35 -4.76
N ARG A 85 17.89 -12.15 -4.28
CA ARG A 85 18.73 -10.95 -4.19
C ARG A 85 19.29 -10.71 -2.78
N ARG A 86 19.05 -11.62 -1.83
CA ARG A 86 19.34 -11.43 -0.39
C ARG A 86 20.75 -10.94 -0.09
N ASN A 87 21.74 -11.49 -0.79
CA ASN A 87 23.16 -11.19 -0.55
C ASN A 87 23.58 -9.78 -0.99
N TYR A 88 22.71 -9.05 -1.68
CA TYR A 88 22.97 -7.70 -2.17
C TYR A 88 22.20 -6.62 -1.41
N PHE A 89 21.40 -7.01 -0.41
CA PHE A 89 20.85 -6.05 0.55
C PHE A 89 21.86 -5.76 1.64
N ALA A 90 21.78 -4.57 2.23
CA ALA A 90 22.60 -4.19 3.37
C ALA A 90 22.45 -5.24 4.50
N ASN A 91 23.57 -5.81 4.92
CA ASN A 91 23.64 -6.85 5.97
C ASN A 91 22.78 -8.10 5.70
N GLY A 92 22.43 -8.36 4.44
CA GLY A 92 21.55 -9.48 4.08
C GLY A 92 20.11 -9.36 4.58
N VAL A 93 19.71 -8.16 5.03
CA VAL A 93 18.36 -7.86 5.53
C VAL A 93 17.47 -7.58 4.33
N ILE A 94 16.53 -8.49 4.06
CA ILE A 94 15.54 -8.28 3.01
C ILE A 94 14.57 -7.21 3.49
N HIS A 95 14.61 -6.07 2.82
CA HIS A 95 13.50 -5.17 2.80
C HIS A 95 12.48 -5.84 1.86
N PHE A 96 11.33 -6.29 2.37
CA PHE A 96 10.16 -6.65 1.54
C PHE A 96 8.91 -5.92 2.06
N GLY A 97 8.20 -5.23 1.16
CA GLY A 97 7.11 -4.32 1.54
C GLY A 97 5.71 -4.90 1.52
N GLY A 98 5.60 -6.18 1.15
CA GLY A 98 4.34 -6.92 1.11
C GLY A 98 4.12 -7.74 2.39
N PHE A 99 2.92 -8.27 2.54
CA PHE A 99 2.50 -9.05 3.70
C PHE A 99 2.59 -10.55 3.40
N ILE A 100 3.70 -11.19 3.77
CA ILE A 100 3.95 -12.63 3.58
C ILE A 100 3.07 -13.53 4.45
N GLY A 101 2.52 -12.99 5.56
CA GLY A 101 1.67 -13.71 6.52
C GLY A 101 0.17 -13.59 6.26
N ALA A 102 -0.26 -12.87 5.21
CA ALA A 102 -1.67 -12.77 4.83
C ALA A 102 -2.11 -14.00 4.00
N THR A 103 -1.84 -15.19 4.52
CA THR A 103 -2.27 -16.46 3.92
C THR A 103 -3.80 -16.50 3.90
N ARG A 104 -4.39 -16.92 2.77
CA ARG A 104 -5.82 -17.23 2.71
C ARG A 104 -5.98 -18.57 3.45
N TYR A 105 -6.70 -18.61 4.57
CA TYR A 105 -7.48 -19.82 4.84
C TYR A 105 -8.60 -19.81 3.80
N GLY A 106 -8.59 -20.83 2.95
CA GLY A 106 -9.50 -21.02 1.83
C GLY A 106 -9.06 -22.23 1.07
#